data_AF-A0A8X8BDH8-F1
#
_entry.id   AF-A0A8X8BDH8-F1
#
_cell.length_a   1.000
_cell.length_b   1.000
_cell.length_c   1.000
_cell.angle_alpha   90.00
_cell.angle_beta   90.00
_cell.angle_gamma   90.00
#
_symmetry.space_group_name_H-M   'P 1'
#
loop_
_entity.id
_entity.type
_entity.pdbx_description
1 polymer ?
#
loop_
_entity_poly.entity_id
_entity_poly.type
_entity_poly.pdbx_seq_one_letter_code
_entity_poly.pdbx_strand_id
1 'polypeptide(L)'
;MADKLHKAIRTLSIEDDDPITLPDDPRFRVLDENAISILGRLLNPEAQNMARMIDFMPRAWRLYNRVRGIALSRDRFQFIFQRE
;
A
#
# COMPACT_ATOMS: atom_id res chain seq x y z
N MET A 1 -28.48 -8.61 -10.25
CA MET A 1 -27.21 -7.84 -10.11
C MET A 1 -27.44 -6.36 -10.42
N ALA A 2 -28.20 -6.05 -11.48
CA ALA A 2 -28.58 -4.68 -11.84
C ALA A 2 -29.38 -3.94 -10.74
N ASP A 3 -30.25 -4.61 -9.98
CA ASP A 3 -31.06 -3.95 -8.93
C ASP A 3 -30.23 -3.42 -7.77
N LYS A 4 -29.14 -4.11 -7.41
CA LYS A 4 -28.21 -3.66 -6.36
C LYS A 4 -27.47 -2.41 -6.79
N LEU A 5 -27.10 -2.33 -8.08
CA LEU A 5 -26.44 -1.17 -8.66
C LEU A 5 -27.40 0.03 -8.75
N HIS A 6 -28.64 -0.18 -9.20
CA HIS A 6 -29.67 0.88 -9.24
C HIS A 6 -30.03 1.37 -7.85
N LYS A 7 -30.07 0.48 -6.84
CA LYS A 7 -30.26 0.87 -5.45
C LYS A 7 -29.08 1.71 -4.94
N ALA A 8 -27.84 1.29 -5.19
CA ALA A 8 -26.66 2.03 -4.77
C ALA A 8 -26.57 3.42 -5.41
N ILE A 9 -26.86 3.54 -6.71
CA ILE A 9 -26.86 4.83 -7.43
C ILE A 9 -27.95 5.76 -6.88
N ARG A 10 -29.13 5.22 -6.49
CA ARG A 10 -30.19 6.02 -5.85
C ARG A 10 -29.85 6.49 -4.43
N THR A 11 -28.93 5.81 -3.74
CA THR A 11 -28.50 6.22 -2.38
C THR A 11 -27.39 7.27 -2.43
N LEU A 12 -26.78 7.53 -3.59
CA LEU A 12 -25.81 8.61 -3.74
C LEU A 12 -26.57 9.94 -3.75
N SER A 13 -26.51 10.66 -2.63
CA SER A 13 -26.97 12.04 -2.53
C SER A 13 -25.94 12.96 -3.20
N ILE A 14 -26.42 14.04 -3.83
CA ILE A 14 -25.57 15.11 -4.41
C ILE A 14 -25.30 16.20 -3.35
N GLU A 15 -25.84 16.04 -2.15
CA GLU A 15 -25.52 16.93 -1.03
C GLU A 15 -24.01 16.85 -0.73
N ASP A 16 -23.39 18.01 -0.56
CA ASP A 16 -21.98 18.09 -0.18
C ASP A 16 -21.81 17.39 1.17
N ASP A 17 -21.00 16.33 1.21
CA ASP A 17 -20.62 15.68 2.47
C ASP A 17 -19.98 16.74 3.39
N ASP A 18 -20.27 16.63 4.70
CA ASP A 18 -19.66 17.52 5.69
C ASP A 18 -18.12 17.54 5.52
N PRO A 19 -17.49 18.73 5.51
CA PRO A 19 -16.06 18.84 5.32
C PRO A 19 -15.29 18.01 6.34
N ILE A 20 -14.56 17.00 5.87
CA ILE A 20 -13.69 16.22 6.74
C ILE A 20 -12.50 17.11 7.12
N THR A 21 -12.45 17.50 8.40
CA THR A 21 -11.31 18.24 8.94
C THR A 21 -10.16 17.27 9.12
N LEU A 22 -9.13 17.39 8.28
CA LEU A 22 -7.89 16.65 8.47
C LEU A 22 -7.20 17.15 9.75
N PRO A 23 -6.66 16.26 10.59
CA PRO A 23 -5.89 16.68 11.77
C PRO A 23 -4.71 17.55 11.34
N ASP A 24 -4.52 18.68 12.03
CA ASP A 24 -3.44 19.64 11.81
C ASP A 24 -2.07 19.16 12.33
N ASP A 25 -1.96 17.85 12.60
CA ASP A 25 -0.72 17.18 12.99
C ASP A 25 -0.14 16.49 11.74
N PRO A 26 0.89 17.09 11.11
CA PRO A 26 1.64 16.37 10.10
C PRO A 26 2.24 15.18 10.83
N ARG A 27 1.81 13.97 10.46
CA ARG A 27 2.34 12.72 11.03
C ARG A 27 3.79 12.52 10.56
N PHE A 28 4.71 13.38 10.99
CA PHE A 28 6.13 13.41 10.64
C PHE A 28 6.79 12.06 10.92
N ARG A 29 6.30 11.35 11.94
CA ARG A 29 6.74 10.00 12.29
C ARG A 29 6.60 9.00 11.12
N VAL A 30 5.55 9.12 10.32
CA VAL A 30 5.35 8.25 9.15
C VAL A 30 6.38 8.56 8.06
N LEU A 31 6.76 9.83 7.90
CA LEU A 31 7.79 10.21 6.93
C LEU A 31 9.18 9.71 7.38
N ASP A 32 9.52 9.86 8.65
CA ASP A 32 10.81 9.42 9.19
C ASP A 32 10.96 7.89 9.15
N GLU A 33 9.92 7.14 9.52
CA GLU A 33 9.93 5.67 9.50
C GLU A 33 9.98 5.10 8.08
N ASN A 34 9.43 5.82 7.08
CA ASN A 34 9.44 5.42 5.68
C ASN A 34 10.53 6.10 4.84
N ALA A 35 11.39 6.92 5.46
CA ALA A 35 12.44 7.68 4.77
C ALA A 35 13.39 6.79 3.98
N ILE A 36 13.60 5.55 4.45
CA ILE A 36 14.39 4.53 3.76
C ILE A 36 13.48 3.36 3.40
N SER A 37 12.52 3.63 2.52
CA SER A 37 11.65 2.59 1.97
C SER A 37 11.50 2.71 0.46
N ILE A 38 11.25 1.57 -0.18
CA ILE A 38 10.91 1.49 -1.61
C ILE A 38 9.51 0.93 -1.71
N LEU A 39 8.66 1.65 -2.46
CA LEU A 39 7.35 1.18 -2.87
C LEU A 39 7.43 0.67 -4.30
N GLY A 40 6.84 -0.49 -4.54
CA GLY A 40 6.84 -1.12 -5.85
C GLY A 40 5.50 -1.75 -6.19
N ARG A 41 5.32 -2.02 -7.48
CA ARG A 41 4.17 -2.76 -8.01
C ARG A 41 4.67 -3.92 -8.86
N LEU A 42 4.03 -5.08 -8.71
CA LEU A 42 4.22 -6.23 -9.58
C LEU A 42 3.66 -5.93 -10.97
N LEU A 43 4.45 -6.25 -12.00
CA LEU A 43 4.07 -6.03 -13.40
C LEU A 43 3.03 -7.05 -13.87
N ASN A 44 3.12 -8.28 -13.37
CA ASN A 44 2.19 -9.35 -13.66
C ASN A 44 1.84 -10.10 -12.37
N PRO A 45 0.86 -9.63 -11.59
CA PRO A 45 0.46 -10.26 -10.33
C PRO A 45 -0.09 -11.69 -10.46
N GLU A 46 -0.44 -12.14 -11.67
CA GLU A 46 -0.90 -13.52 -11.89
C GLU A 46 0.27 -14.50 -11.98
N ALA A 47 1.37 -14.08 -12.61
CA ALA A 47 2.60 -14.87 -12.70
C ALA A 47 3.59 -14.59 -11.55
N GLN A 48 3.50 -13.43 -10.91
CA GLN A 48 4.38 -12.99 -9.83
C GLN A 48 3.64 -13.09 -8.50
N ASN A 49 3.89 -14.18 -7.77
CA ASN A 49 3.32 -14.34 -6.45
C ASN A 49 3.97 -13.34 -5.46
N MET A 50 3.14 -12.50 -4.83
CA MET A 50 3.59 -11.45 -3.90
C MET A 50 4.44 -11.99 -2.74
N ALA A 51 4.00 -13.07 -2.09
CA ALA A 51 4.72 -13.64 -0.95
C ALA A 51 6.11 -14.14 -1.37
N ARG A 52 6.20 -14.81 -2.52
CA ARG A 52 7.49 -15.26 -3.07
C ARG A 52 8.41 -14.08 -3.42
N MET A 53 7.87 -12.99 -3.95
CA MET A 53 8.66 -11.80 -4.24
C MET A 53 9.18 -11.12 -2.98
N ILE A 54 8.32 -10.95 -1.96
CA ILE A 54 8.75 -10.39 -0.68
C ILE A 54 9.87 -11.22 -0.03
N ASP A 55 9.81 -12.54 -0.13
CA ASP A 55 10.81 -13.45 0.41
C ASP A 55 12.11 -13.54 -0.43
N PHE A 56 12.01 -13.38 -1.75
CA PHE A 56 13.14 -13.49 -2.68
C PHE A 56 13.98 -12.21 -2.77
N MET A 57 13.34 -11.04 -2.83
CA MET A 57 14.02 -9.76 -3.11
C MET A 57 15.14 -9.41 -2.11
N PRO A 58 15.01 -9.66 -0.79
CA PRO A 58 16.10 -9.44 0.17
C PRO A 58 17.37 -10.22 -0.20
N ARG A 59 17.21 -11.42 -0.76
CA ARG A 59 18.33 -12.28 -1.20
C ARG A 59 18.93 -11.77 -2.51
N ALA A 60 18.08 -11.39 -3.46
CA ALA A 60 18.50 -10.84 -4.74
C ALA A 60 19.36 -9.57 -4.57
N TRP A 61 19.02 -8.72 -3.61
CA TRP A 61 19.78 -7.53 -3.25
C TRP A 61 20.94 -7.77 -2.28
N ARG A 62 21.12 -9.00 -1.79
CA ARG A 62 22.11 -9.36 -0.76
C ARG A 62 21.94 -8.60 0.56
N LEU A 63 20.70 -8.21 0.89
CA LEU A 63 20.32 -7.45 2.09
C LEU A 63 19.63 -8.35 3.13
N TYR A 64 20.23 -9.49 3.43
CA TYR A 64 19.70 -10.47 4.38
C TYR A 64 19.46 -9.84 5.76
N ASN A 65 18.26 -10.04 6.32
CA ASN A 65 17.84 -9.52 7.62
C ASN A 65 17.93 -7.99 7.81
N ARG A 66 18.24 -7.23 6.75
CA ARG A 66 18.36 -5.76 6.75
C ARG A 66 17.18 -5.05 6.11
N VAL A 67 16.24 -5.82 5.56
CA VAL A 67 15.06 -5.30 4.86
C VAL A 67 13.82 -6.07 5.29
N ARG A 68 12.73 -5.34 5.52
CA ARG A 68 11.40 -5.88 5.82
C ARG A 68 10.49 -5.62 4.64
N GLY A 69 9.92 -6.67 4.05
CA GLY A 69 8.90 -6.54 3.01
C GLY A 69 7.48 -6.60 3.58
N ILE A 70 6.59 -5.76 3.06
CA ILE A 70 5.19 -5.64 3.45
C ILE A 70 4.33 -5.67 2.18
N ALA A 71 3.32 -6.54 2.15
CA ALA A 71 2.31 -6.53 1.09
C ALA A 71 1.25 -5.47 1.44
N LEU A 72 1.05 -4.50 0.55
CA LEU A 72 0.04 -3.44 0.72
C LEU A 72 -1.28 -3.82 0.02
N SER A 73 -1.18 -4.39 -1.18
CA SER A 73 -2.31 -4.90 -1.96
C SER A 73 -1.87 -6.15 -2.74
N ARG A 74 -2.76 -6.68 -3.59
CA ARG A 74 -2.44 -7.82 -4.47
C ARG A 74 -1.22 -7.57 -5.35
N ASP A 75 -1.02 -6.34 -5.79
CA ASP A 75 0.01 -5.92 -6.74
C ASP A 75 1.04 -4.97 -6.15
N ARG A 76 0.80 -4.33 -4.99
CA ARG A 76 1.71 -3.34 -4.40
C ARG A 76 2.39 -3.87 -3.15
N PHE A 77 3.66 -3.51 -3.00
CA PHE A 77 4.48 -3.85 -1.85
C PHE A 77 5.33 -2.66 -1.41
N GLN A 78 5.81 -2.75 -0.18
CA GLN A 78 6.80 -1.86 0.38
C GLN A 78 7.96 -2.67 0.96
N PHE A 79 9.18 -2.22 0.71
CA PHE A 79 10.36 -2.67 1.46
C PHE A 79 10.86 -1.54 2.33
N ILE A 80 11.01 -1.80 3.62
CA ILE A 80 11.59 -0.86 4.59
C ILE A 80 12.98 -1.37 4.93
N PHE A 81 13.99 -0.52 4.76
CA PHE A 81 15.39 -0.86 5.00
C PHE A 81 15.81 -0.36 6.38
N GLN A 82 16.63 -1.14 7.07
CA GLN A 82 17.28 -0.66 8.31
C GLN A 82 18.30 0.43 7.94
N ARG A 83 18.30 1.53 8.70
CA ARG A 83 19.47 2.42 8.74
C ARG A 83 20.65 1.60 9.26
N GLU A 84 21.81 1.75 8.61
CA GLU A 84 23.07 1.09 9.01
C GLU A 84 23.40 1.30 10.50
#